data_AF-A0A7T7TZR4-F1
#
_entry.id   AF-A0A7T7TZR4-F1
#
_cell.length_a   1.000
_cell.length_b   1.000
_cell.length_c   1.000
_cell.angle_alpha   90.00
_cell.angle_beta   90.00
_cell.angle_gamma   90.00
#
_symmetry.space_group_name_H-M   'P 1'
#
loop_
_entity.id
_entity.type
_entity.pdbx_description
1 polymer ?
#
loop_
_entity_poly.entity_id
_entity_poly.type
_entity_poly.pdbx_seq_one_letter_code
_entity_poly.pdbx_strand_id
1 'polypeptide(L)'
;MNILIVGNGFDLSHYLPTKYDHFMDVMGAIEKKNLGKPIQNVFSNPVNTLPELILKVLEIKRAVDEKTYQMNFDDLFAICRDKKFVSKTKEIYDTTSIILSIERIVELQYKLKNNCWYQYFKNHVEEIKTWIDFEQKIEEVLIVLARCIVEISSFHDESKVKRYLNNVNQDNLNVRKKDLVVLNFFNFTVVNQAAIQQPISLNKIFCHGEKIENGFNPSYFVTSIHQHLEEFIEIFNLYIELVINQLIPAHKFSIESNEWISPDQIFSFNYTNTYQKFYDQLTETDYLHGRFGEKQNIVLGVSDLHNESLKKLKAYGFTKYHQKLLKDTDYQFLSENWHAINLKSFWQSVKNGKAITLEDKEIHQMNIYIWGHSLDTSDETYINEIFSFNTEVDEQVRVIVYYFDTQANFDLLANLIHILKKDKVELWMKKGWLKFEPNPDIAKLNNIEPVELPKLAEA
;
A
#
# COMPACT_ATOMS: atom_id res chain seq x y z
N MET A 1 28.66 -4.07 -11.20
CA MET A 1 27.69 -4.01 -10.09
C MET A 1 26.37 -4.60 -10.53
N ASN A 2 25.75 -5.45 -9.71
CA ASN A 2 24.43 -6.02 -9.91
C ASN A 2 23.46 -5.40 -8.90
N ILE A 3 22.39 -4.78 -9.40
CA ILE A 3 21.37 -4.12 -8.60
C ILE A 3 20.07 -4.89 -8.78
N LEU A 4 19.42 -5.25 -7.67
CA LEU A 4 18.08 -5.81 -7.70
C LEU A 4 17.08 -4.78 -7.18
N ILE A 5 16.08 -4.47 -8.00
CA ILE A 5 14.95 -3.61 -7.64
C ILE A 5 13.75 -4.52 -7.42
N VAL A 6 13.21 -4.53 -6.21
CA VAL A 6 12.04 -5.36 -5.86
C VAL A 6 10.82 -4.50 -5.60
N GLY A 7 9.66 -4.95 -6.10
CA GLY A 7 8.34 -4.41 -5.76
C GLY A 7 7.38 -5.51 -5.34
N ASN A 8 6.10 -5.17 -5.12
CA ASN A 8 5.18 -6.07 -4.40
C ASN A 8 5.02 -7.43 -5.10
N GLY A 9 5.17 -7.48 -6.43
CA GLY A 9 5.19 -8.72 -7.19
C GLY A 9 6.29 -9.70 -6.78
N PHE A 10 7.40 -9.23 -6.18
CA PHE A 10 8.43 -10.08 -5.59
C PHE A 10 7.85 -10.86 -4.41
N ASP A 11 7.22 -10.20 -3.44
CA ASP A 11 6.55 -10.85 -2.31
C ASP A 11 5.46 -11.83 -2.78
N LEU A 12 4.68 -11.43 -3.79
CA LEU A 12 3.64 -12.27 -4.36
C LEU A 12 4.20 -13.51 -5.06
N SER A 13 5.36 -13.41 -5.72
CA SER A 13 6.04 -14.58 -6.31
C SER A 13 6.55 -15.57 -5.25
N HIS A 14 6.68 -15.13 -4.00
CA HIS A 14 6.97 -15.97 -2.85
C HIS A 14 5.70 -16.43 -2.13
N TYR A 15 4.50 -16.15 -2.62
CA TYR A 15 3.22 -16.46 -1.96
C TYR A 15 3.04 -15.78 -0.58
N LEU A 16 3.69 -14.63 -0.35
CA LEU A 16 3.36 -13.78 0.79
C LEU A 16 2.08 -13.00 0.51
N PRO A 17 1.09 -12.98 1.42
CA PRO A 17 -0.19 -12.34 1.16
C PRO A 17 -0.14 -10.81 1.30
N THR A 18 0.57 -10.14 0.38
CA THR A 18 0.83 -8.69 0.40
C THR A 18 0.03 -7.88 -0.62
N LYS A 19 -0.93 -8.49 -1.32
CA LYS A 19 -1.92 -7.76 -2.11
C LYS A 19 -2.73 -6.84 -1.19
N TYR A 20 -3.18 -5.71 -1.74
CA TYR A 20 -4.12 -4.82 -1.07
C TYR A 20 -5.36 -5.58 -0.55
N ASP A 21 -5.91 -6.46 -1.38
CA ASP A 21 -7.08 -7.27 -1.02
C ASP A 21 -6.82 -8.21 0.16
N HIS A 22 -5.63 -8.81 0.26
CA HIS A 22 -5.28 -9.66 1.39
C HIS A 22 -5.30 -8.87 2.70
N PHE A 23 -4.71 -7.67 2.70
CA PHE A 23 -4.74 -6.77 3.86
C PHE A 23 -6.19 -6.41 4.24
N MET A 24 -7.00 -5.94 3.29
CA MET A 24 -8.38 -5.53 3.56
C MET A 24 -9.26 -6.69 4.02
N ASP A 25 -9.07 -7.89 3.47
CA ASP A 25 -9.83 -9.07 3.86
C ASP A 25 -9.49 -9.51 5.29
N VAL A 26 -8.21 -9.47 5.68
CA VAL A 26 -7.78 -9.77 7.05
C VAL A 26 -8.30 -8.72 8.03
N MET A 27 -8.21 -7.43 7.71
CA MET A 27 -8.81 -6.38 8.53
C MET A 27 -10.32 -6.55 8.67
N GLY A 28 -11.00 -6.93 7.59
CA GLY A 28 -12.43 -7.23 7.60
C GLY A 28 -12.79 -8.45 8.44
N ALA A 29 -11.94 -9.47 8.49
CA ALA A 29 -12.12 -10.64 9.36
C ALA A 29 -11.99 -10.25 10.84
N ILE A 30 -10.96 -9.47 11.18
CA ILE A 30 -10.71 -8.96 12.53
C ILE A 30 -11.87 -8.06 12.99
N GLU A 31 -12.32 -7.14 12.14
CA GLU A 31 -13.45 -6.24 12.44
C GLU A 31 -14.75 -7.01 12.71
N LYS A 32 -14.99 -8.12 12.00
CA LYS A 32 -16.19 -8.95 12.15
C LYS A 32 -16.10 -9.99 13.27
N LYS A 33 -14.92 -10.22 13.87
CA LYS A 33 -14.75 -11.19 14.94
C LYS A 33 -15.69 -10.85 16.11
N ASN A 34 -16.65 -11.73 16.35
CA ASN A 34 -17.58 -11.58 17.46
C ASN A 34 -16.87 -11.95 18.78
N LEU A 35 -16.65 -10.95 19.62
CA LEU A 35 -16.07 -11.13 20.96
C LEU A 35 -17.11 -11.49 22.04
N GLY A 36 -18.32 -11.90 21.62
CA GLY A 36 -19.42 -12.21 22.52
C GLY A 36 -20.07 -10.97 23.13
N LYS A 37 -21.16 -11.18 23.87
CA LYS A 37 -21.70 -10.15 24.77
C LYS A 37 -20.88 -10.14 26.05
N PRO A 38 -20.73 -8.99 26.76
CA PRO A 38 -20.13 -8.97 28.08
C PRO A 38 -20.78 -10.03 28.97
N ILE A 39 -19.97 -10.75 29.75
CA ILE A 39 -20.37 -11.80 30.69
C ILE A 39 -21.59 -11.39 31.57
N GLN A 40 -21.81 -10.10 31.78
CA GLN A 40 -22.98 -9.54 32.48
C GLN A 40 -24.34 -9.94 31.87
N ASN A 41 -24.42 -10.18 30.56
CA ASN A 41 -25.65 -10.66 29.92
C ASN A 41 -25.86 -12.17 30.03
N VAL A 42 -24.81 -12.93 30.39
CA VAL A 42 -24.93 -14.36 30.66
C VAL A 42 -25.55 -14.56 32.04
N PHE A 43 -25.24 -13.70 33.02
CA PHE A 43 -25.79 -13.83 34.38
C PHE A 43 -27.18 -13.23 34.59
N SER A 44 -27.72 -12.45 33.65
CA SER A 44 -28.96 -11.70 33.83
C SER A 44 -30.26 -12.48 33.59
N ASN A 45 -30.22 -13.68 32.98
CA ASN A 45 -31.42 -14.47 32.70
C ASN A 45 -31.60 -15.66 33.68
N PRO A 46 -32.77 -15.83 34.33
CA PRO A 46 -33.07 -17.03 35.10
C PRO A 46 -33.11 -18.27 34.18
N VAL A 47 -32.62 -19.40 34.68
CA VAL A 47 -32.58 -20.69 33.96
C VAL A 47 -33.66 -21.57 34.55
N ASN A 48 -34.59 -22.06 33.72
CA ASN A 48 -35.76 -22.81 34.20
C ASN A 48 -35.75 -24.28 33.77
N THR A 49 -34.81 -24.69 32.91
CA THR A 49 -34.71 -26.07 32.42
C THR A 49 -33.26 -26.59 32.36
N LEU A 50 -33.10 -27.91 32.44
CA LEU A 50 -31.79 -28.57 32.35
C LEU A 50 -31.06 -28.30 31.00
N PRO A 51 -31.73 -28.28 29.83
CA PRO A 51 -31.10 -27.91 28.56
C PRO A 51 -30.59 -26.46 28.53
N GLU A 52 -31.35 -25.51 29.09
CA GLU A 52 -30.91 -24.11 29.21
C GLU A 52 -29.69 -23.97 30.12
N LEU A 53 -29.60 -24.76 31.19
CA LEU A 53 -28.44 -24.81 32.07
C LEU A 53 -27.19 -25.30 31.32
N ILE A 54 -27.32 -26.33 30.49
CA ILE A 54 -26.22 -26.87 29.68
C ILE A 54 -25.74 -25.83 28.66
N LEU A 55 -26.65 -25.17 27.94
CA LEU A 55 -26.31 -24.11 27.00
C LEU A 55 -25.58 -22.94 27.69
N LYS A 56 -26.04 -22.55 28.88
CA LYS A 56 -25.43 -21.46 29.66
C LYS A 56 -24.04 -21.83 30.20
N VAL A 57 -23.84 -23.08 30.62
CA VAL A 57 -22.51 -23.59 31.01
C VAL A 57 -21.56 -23.61 29.81
N LEU A 58 -22.04 -23.92 28.60
CA LEU A 58 -21.25 -23.84 27.37
C LEU A 58 -20.91 -22.39 26.99
N GLU A 59 -21.83 -21.44 27.16
CA GLU A 59 -21.57 -20.00 26.97
C GLU A 59 -20.55 -19.46 27.96
N ILE A 60 -20.63 -19.84 29.24
CA ILE A 60 -19.63 -19.47 30.27
C ILE A 60 -18.28 -20.10 29.95
N LYS A 61 -18.23 -21.39 29.59
CA LYS A 61 -16.97 -22.04 29.18
C LYS A 61 -16.35 -21.39 27.96
N ARG A 62 -17.15 -21.01 26.96
CA ARG A 62 -16.71 -20.20 25.81
C ARG A 62 -16.20 -18.83 26.26
N ALA A 63 -16.92 -18.16 27.15
CA ALA A 63 -16.54 -16.84 27.63
C ALA A 63 -15.27 -16.82 28.51
N VAL A 64 -14.88 -17.97 29.06
CA VAL A 64 -13.73 -18.14 29.97
C VAL A 64 -12.54 -18.82 29.28
N ASP A 65 -12.69 -19.32 28.04
CA ASP A 65 -11.60 -19.90 27.25
C ASP A 65 -11.00 -18.84 26.30
N GLU A 66 -9.79 -18.37 26.62
CA GLU A 66 -9.02 -17.41 25.82
C GLU A 66 -8.87 -17.84 24.35
N LYS A 67 -8.81 -19.16 24.07
CA LYS A 67 -8.68 -19.69 22.71
C LYS A 67 -9.87 -19.40 21.81
N THR A 68 -11.04 -19.11 22.38
CA THR A 68 -12.24 -18.79 21.58
C THR A 68 -12.19 -17.40 20.96
N TYR A 69 -11.42 -16.50 21.58
CA TYR A 69 -11.30 -15.11 21.16
C TYR A 69 -10.07 -14.84 20.30
N GLN A 70 -9.09 -15.74 20.32
CA GLN A 70 -7.95 -15.69 19.41
C GLN A 70 -8.38 -15.87 17.95
N MET A 71 -7.51 -15.44 17.03
CA MET A 71 -7.63 -15.71 15.60
C MET A 71 -6.32 -16.32 15.11
N ASN A 72 -6.40 -17.53 14.59
CA ASN A 72 -5.26 -18.16 13.89
C ASN A 72 -5.22 -17.70 12.42
N PHE A 73 -4.23 -18.16 11.67
CA PHE A 73 -4.11 -17.86 10.23
C PHE A 73 -5.40 -18.13 9.43
N ASP A 74 -6.07 -19.27 9.65
CA ASP A 74 -7.29 -19.61 8.93
C ASP A 74 -8.46 -18.67 9.28
N ASP A 75 -8.56 -18.24 10.54
CA ASP A 75 -9.56 -17.27 10.97
C ASP A 75 -9.31 -15.89 10.33
N LEU A 76 -8.05 -15.47 10.22
CA LEU A 76 -7.66 -14.19 9.62
C LEU A 76 -7.99 -14.14 8.13
N PHE A 77 -7.75 -15.24 7.41
CA PHE A 77 -8.01 -15.33 5.98
C PHE A 77 -9.36 -15.98 5.64
N ALA A 78 -10.26 -16.16 6.62
CA ALA A 78 -11.53 -16.88 6.45
C ALA A 78 -12.45 -16.29 5.37
N ILE A 79 -12.42 -14.96 5.21
CA ILE A 79 -13.21 -14.23 4.20
C ILE A 79 -12.39 -13.81 2.98
N CYS A 80 -11.14 -14.30 2.86
CA CYS A 80 -10.26 -13.87 1.78
C CYS A 80 -10.83 -14.24 0.41
N ARG A 81 -10.79 -13.28 -0.51
CA ARG A 81 -11.26 -13.43 -1.90
C ARG A 81 -10.33 -14.35 -2.70
N ASP A 82 -9.03 -14.33 -2.44
CA ASP A 82 -8.03 -15.15 -3.12
C ASP A 82 -7.69 -16.44 -2.35
N LYS A 83 -8.68 -17.31 -2.18
CA LYS A 83 -8.54 -18.57 -1.41
C LYS A 83 -7.43 -19.48 -1.94
N LYS A 84 -7.20 -19.49 -3.26
CA LYS A 84 -6.16 -20.31 -3.89
C LYS A 84 -4.76 -19.84 -3.48
N PHE A 85 -4.53 -18.53 -3.51
CA PHE A 85 -3.27 -17.96 -3.06
C PHE A 85 -3.00 -18.27 -1.58
N VAL A 86 -4.00 -18.06 -0.71
CA VAL A 86 -3.88 -18.36 0.73
C VAL A 86 -3.60 -19.85 0.99
N SER A 87 -4.25 -20.76 0.25
CA SER A 87 -3.95 -22.20 0.35
C SER A 87 -2.49 -22.49 0.03
N LYS A 88 -1.95 -21.84 -1.01
CA LYS A 88 -0.53 -21.99 -1.38
C LYS A 88 0.40 -21.37 -0.35
N THR A 89 0.05 -20.24 0.26
CA THR A 89 0.78 -19.70 1.41
C THR A 89 0.88 -20.77 2.53
N LYS A 90 -0.20 -21.48 2.87
CA LYS A 90 -0.17 -22.54 3.90
C LYS A 90 0.66 -23.75 3.52
N GLU A 91 0.78 -24.07 2.23
CA GLU A 91 1.63 -25.17 1.77
C GLU A 91 3.12 -24.84 1.89
N ILE A 92 3.47 -23.55 1.79
CA ILE A 92 4.86 -23.07 1.70
C ILE A 92 5.40 -22.62 3.06
N TYR A 93 4.53 -22.11 3.93
CA TYR A 93 4.90 -21.47 5.18
C TYR A 93 4.33 -22.19 6.39
N ASP A 94 5.06 -22.18 7.50
CA ASP A 94 4.49 -22.54 8.80
C ASP A 94 3.56 -21.42 9.28
N THR A 95 2.26 -21.73 9.34
CA THR A 95 1.22 -20.80 9.80
C THR A 95 0.76 -21.08 11.23
N THR A 96 1.34 -22.07 11.92
CA THR A 96 0.88 -22.51 13.25
C THR A 96 1.22 -21.51 14.36
N SER A 97 2.27 -20.71 14.15
CA SER A 97 2.71 -19.64 15.05
C SER A 97 1.86 -18.37 14.95
N ILE A 98 1.06 -18.22 13.88
CA ILE A 98 0.27 -17.02 13.62
C ILE A 98 -1.02 -17.09 14.42
N ILE A 99 -0.99 -16.52 15.62
CA ILE A 99 -2.13 -16.44 16.54
C ILE A 99 -2.23 -15.02 17.08
N LEU A 100 -3.30 -14.31 16.71
CA LEU A 100 -3.62 -13.00 17.27
C LEU A 100 -4.37 -13.16 18.59
N SER A 101 -3.87 -12.47 19.63
CA SER A 101 -4.48 -12.43 20.95
C SER A 101 -5.74 -11.55 20.97
N ILE A 102 -6.59 -11.72 21.98
CA ILE A 102 -7.81 -10.91 22.14
C ILE A 102 -7.50 -9.43 22.31
N GLU A 103 -6.41 -9.08 23.00
CA GLU A 103 -5.98 -7.69 23.20
C GLU A 103 -5.68 -7.02 21.87
N ARG A 104 -4.93 -7.71 20.99
CA ARG A 104 -4.62 -7.21 19.64
C ARG A 104 -5.85 -7.11 18.76
N ILE A 105 -6.77 -8.06 18.86
CA ILE A 105 -8.03 -8.02 18.11
C ILE A 105 -8.87 -6.81 18.55
N VAL A 106 -9.03 -6.59 19.85
CA VAL A 106 -9.78 -5.43 20.39
C VAL A 106 -9.13 -4.11 19.98
N GLU A 107 -7.80 -4.02 20.06
CA GLU A 107 -7.04 -2.86 19.63
C GLU A 107 -7.29 -2.55 18.14
N LEU A 108 -7.13 -3.54 17.27
CA LEU A 108 -7.36 -3.40 15.84
C LEU A 108 -8.83 -3.07 15.54
N GLN A 109 -9.80 -3.74 16.16
CA GLN A 109 -11.23 -3.41 16.01
C GLN A 109 -11.53 -1.94 16.35
N TYR A 110 -10.93 -1.42 17.43
CA TYR A 110 -11.07 -0.01 17.80
C TYR A 110 -10.44 0.91 16.75
N LYS A 111 -9.21 0.64 16.31
CA LYS A 111 -8.51 1.44 15.29
C LYS A 111 -9.30 1.44 13.97
N LEU A 112 -9.71 0.26 13.48
CA LEU A 112 -10.48 0.10 12.25
C LEU A 112 -11.81 0.86 12.29
N LYS A 113 -12.58 0.75 13.40
CA LYS A 113 -13.87 1.41 13.53
C LYS A 113 -13.78 2.93 13.51
N ASN A 114 -12.72 3.49 14.11
CA ASN A 114 -12.57 4.94 14.26
C ASN A 114 -11.77 5.60 13.12
N ASN A 115 -11.11 4.81 12.27
CA ASN A 115 -10.29 5.32 11.18
C ASN A 115 -11.14 5.60 9.93
N CYS A 116 -11.26 6.88 9.55
CA CYS A 116 -12.10 7.27 8.40
C CYS A 116 -11.58 6.74 7.06
N TRP A 117 -10.26 6.63 6.88
CA TRP A 117 -9.66 6.11 5.66
C TRP A 117 -9.96 4.63 5.48
N TYR A 118 -9.79 3.81 6.52
CA TYR A 118 -10.18 2.40 6.47
C TYR A 118 -11.66 2.24 6.13
N GLN A 119 -12.56 3.00 6.76
CA GLN A 119 -13.99 2.92 6.46
C GLN A 119 -14.32 3.36 5.02
N TYR A 120 -13.61 4.38 4.51
CA TYR A 120 -13.71 4.79 3.10
C TYR A 120 -13.26 3.67 2.17
N PHE A 121 -12.08 3.11 2.39
CA PHE A 121 -11.48 2.07 1.56
C PHE A 121 -12.27 0.76 1.58
N LYS A 122 -12.76 0.35 2.75
CA LYS A 122 -13.66 -0.81 2.91
C LYS A 122 -14.89 -0.70 2.01
N ASN A 123 -15.43 0.50 1.82
CA ASN A 123 -16.59 0.72 0.95
C ASN A 123 -16.25 0.81 -0.54
N HIS A 124 -14.96 0.85 -0.91
CA HIS A 124 -14.46 0.86 -2.28
C HIS A 124 -13.60 -0.37 -2.59
N VAL A 125 -13.71 -1.43 -1.78
CA VAL A 125 -12.83 -2.61 -1.88
C VAL A 125 -12.99 -3.40 -3.19
N GLU A 126 -14.11 -3.22 -3.89
CA GLU A 126 -14.34 -3.80 -5.23
C GLU A 126 -13.67 -2.98 -6.35
N GLU A 127 -13.42 -1.68 -6.10
CA GLU A 127 -12.81 -0.76 -7.05
C GLU A 127 -11.28 -0.78 -6.96
N ILE A 128 -10.73 -1.03 -5.76
CA ILE A 128 -9.29 -1.00 -5.47
C ILE A 128 -8.74 -2.42 -5.58
N LYS A 129 -7.87 -2.68 -6.56
CA LYS A 129 -7.25 -4.00 -6.76
C LYS A 129 -5.78 -4.01 -6.37
N THR A 130 -5.12 -2.87 -6.45
CA THR A 130 -3.69 -2.69 -6.23
C THR A 130 -3.39 -1.55 -5.26
N TRP A 131 -2.16 -1.51 -4.76
CA TRP A 131 -1.67 -0.37 -3.97
C TRP A 131 -1.62 0.94 -4.79
N ILE A 132 -1.56 0.86 -6.11
CA ILE A 132 -1.61 2.03 -7.00
C ILE A 132 -3.04 2.59 -7.06
N ASP A 133 -4.05 1.70 -7.19
CA ASP A 133 -5.46 2.12 -7.15
C ASP A 133 -5.79 2.78 -5.81
N PHE A 134 -5.17 2.30 -4.72
CA PHE A 134 -5.28 2.91 -3.40
C PHE A 134 -4.75 4.36 -3.40
N GLU A 135 -3.58 4.62 -3.99
CA GLU A 135 -3.01 5.98 -4.09
C GLU A 135 -3.91 6.90 -4.92
N GLN A 136 -4.43 6.40 -6.05
CA GLN A 136 -5.39 7.14 -6.88
C GLN A 136 -6.67 7.48 -6.09
N LYS A 137 -7.14 6.58 -5.23
CA LYS A 137 -8.30 6.84 -4.35
C LYS A 137 -8.03 7.90 -3.29
N ILE A 138 -6.81 8.00 -2.77
CA ILE A 138 -6.42 9.14 -1.91
C ILE A 138 -6.51 10.43 -2.71
N GLU A 139 -5.97 10.45 -3.93
CA GLU A 139 -5.98 11.63 -4.79
C GLU A 139 -7.42 12.10 -5.11
N GLU A 140 -8.32 11.18 -5.44
CA GLU A 140 -9.74 11.46 -5.65
C GLU A 140 -10.37 12.15 -4.44
N VAL A 141 -10.10 11.65 -3.23
CA VAL A 141 -10.57 12.26 -1.98
C VAL A 141 -9.99 13.66 -1.83
N LEU A 142 -8.67 13.84 -2.00
CA LEU A 142 -8.02 15.15 -1.88
C LEU A 142 -8.63 16.19 -2.83
N ILE A 143 -8.97 15.79 -4.07
CA ILE A 143 -9.65 16.67 -5.03
C ILE A 143 -11.03 17.12 -4.52
N VAL A 144 -11.80 16.20 -3.92
CA VAL A 144 -13.10 16.52 -3.32
C VAL A 144 -12.94 17.47 -2.13
N LEU A 145 -12.02 17.17 -1.21
CA LEU A 145 -11.74 17.99 -0.04
C LEU A 145 -11.31 19.41 -0.45
N ALA A 146 -10.41 19.52 -1.42
CA ALA A 146 -9.89 20.79 -1.90
C ALA A 146 -10.98 21.71 -2.46
N ARG A 147 -11.93 21.14 -3.22
CA ARG A 147 -13.08 21.85 -3.76
C ARG A 147 -13.99 22.36 -2.65
N CYS A 148 -14.35 21.47 -1.73
CA CYS A 148 -15.25 21.83 -0.63
C CYS A 148 -14.63 22.86 0.31
N ILE A 149 -13.32 22.79 0.56
CA ILE A 149 -12.59 23.80 1.31
C ILE A 149 -12.76 25.18 0.66
N VAL A 150 -12.52 25.30 -0.65
CA VAL A 150 -12.64 26.58 -1.36
C VAL A 150 -14.06 27.14 -1.29
N GLU A 151 -15.05 26.30 -1.54
CA GLU A 151 -16.46 26.70 -1.58
C GLU A 151 -16.96 27.12 -0.18
N ILE A 152 -16.69 26.32 0.85
CA ILE A 152 -17.16 26.62 2.21
C ILE A 152 -16.41 27.79 2.84
N SER A 153 -15.10 27.92 2.61
CA SER A 153 -14.34 29.08 3.09
C SER A 153 -14.79 30.40 2.45
N SER A 154 -15.52 30.36 1.32
CA SER A 154 -16.12 31.56 0.71
C SER A 154 -17.44 31.98 1.38
N PHE A 155 -18.02 31.13 2.24
CA PHE A 155 -19.29 31.42 2.90
C PHE A 155 -19.07 32.09 4.26
N HIS A 156 -19.75 33.22 4.47
CA HIS A 156 -19.71 33.97 5.73
C HIS A 156 -20.95 33.76 6.60
N ASP A 157 -21.86 32.87 6.22
CA ASP A 157 -23.15 32.64 6.87
C ASP A 157 -23.44 31.14 6.93
N GLU A 158 -23.79 30.65 8.12
CA GLU A 158 -24.18 29.26 8.37
C GLU A 158 -25.33 28.80 7.47
N SER A 159 -26.30 29.67 7.19
CA SER A 159 -27.45 29.37 6.33
C SER A 159 -27.02 29.04 4.90
N LYS A 160 -25.96 29.68 4.39
CA LYS A 160 -25.39 29.37 3.06
C LYS A 160 -24.67 28.03 3.08
N VAL A 161 -23.91 27.73 4.13
CA VAL A 161 -23.26 26.43 4.30
C VAL A 161 -24.30 25.31 4.36
N LYS A 162 -25.35 25.47 5.18
CA LYS A 162 -26.47 24.52 5.25
C LYS A 162 -27.15 24.35 3.89
N ARG A 163 -27.44 25.44 3.19
CA ARG A 163 -28.04 25.36 1.85
C ARG A 163 -27.13 24.62 0.87
N TYR A 164 -25.83 24.90 0.86
CA TYR A 164 -24.83 24.25 0.00
C TYR A 164 -24.75 22.73 0.25
N LEU A 165 -24.80 22.30 1.51
CA LEU A 165 -24.74 20.87 1.88
C LEU A 165 -26.06 20.11 1.61
N ASN A 166 -27.21 20.79 1.65
CA ASN A 166 -28.53 20.16 1.53
C ASN A 166 -29.16 20.27 0.14
N ASN A 167 -28.82 21.29 -0.63
CA ASN A 167 -29.25 21.39 -2.01
C ASN A 167 -28.31 20.51 -2.85
N VAL A 168 -28.70 19.26 -3.06
CA VAL A 168 -27.98 18.35 -3.96
C VAL A 168 -28.58 18.47 -5.36
N ASN A 169 -27.77 18.78 -6.38
CA ASN A 169 -28.14 18.81 -7.81
C ASN A 169 -29.17 19.87 -8.30
N GLN A 170 -29.48 20.92 -7.54
CA GLN A 170 -30.14 22.16 -8.02
C GLN A 170 -29.13 23.21 -8.55
N ASP A 171 -29.52 24.10 -9.47
CA ASP A 171 -28.56 25.00 -10.12
C ASP A 171 -27.94 26.07 -9.19
N ASN A 172 -26.66 26.38 -9.47
CA ASN A 172 -25.81 27.50 -9.03
C ASN A 172 -25.07 27.47 -7.67
N LEU A 173 -25.29 26.55 -6.72
CA LEU A 173 -24.60 26.58 -5.39
C LEU A 173 -24.53 25.21 -4.65
N ASN A 174 -24.07 24.12 -5.28
CA ASN A 174 -24.34 22.77 -4.74
C ASN A 174 -23.15 21.79 -4.72
N VAL A 175 -23.08 20.98 -3.66
CA VAL A 175 -22.23 19.78 -3.57
C VAL A 175 -22.77 18.69 -4.51
N ARG A 176 -21.87 18.06 -5.29
CA ARG A 176 -22.26 16.87 -6.07
C ARG A 176 -22.61 15.73 -5.12
N LYS A 177 -23.67 14.95 -5.39
CA LYS A 177 -24.07 13.82 -4.54
C LYS A 177 -22.90 12.90 -4.16
N LYS A 178 -22.01 12.60 -5.12
CA LYS A 178 -20.82 11.77 -4.91
C LYS A 178 -19.80 12.42 -3.94
N ASP A 179 -19.61 13.73 -4.03
CA ASP A 179 -18.69 14.46 -3.15
C ASP A 179 -19.22 14.43 -1.71
N LEU A 180 -20.54 14.59 -1.53
CA LEU A 180 -21.16 14.52 -0.21
C LEU A 180 -20.98 13.14 0.44
N VAL A 181 -21.05 12.06 -0.35
CA VAL A 181 -20.78 10.70 0.15
C VAL A 181 -19.34 10.59 0.65
N VAL A 182 -18.36 11.07 -0.14
CA VAL A 182 -16.95 11.10 0.28
C VAL A 182 -16.78 11.89 1.57
N LEU A 183 -17.28 13.13 1.62
CA LEU A 183 -17.19 14.01 2.78
C LEU A 183 -17.78 13.39 4.06
N ASN A 184 -18.83 12.58 3.94
CA ASN A 184 -19.44 11.90 5.08
C ASN A 184 -18.52 10.84 5.71
N PHE A 185 -17.71 10.12 4.92
CA PHE A 185 -16.71 9.21 5.49
C PHE A 185 -15.69 9.94 6.36
N PHE A 186 -15.34 11.17 5.99
CA PHE A 186 -14.40 12.01 6.71
C PHE A 186 -15.07 12.85 7.82
N ASN A 187 -16.28 12.46 8.23
CA ASN A 187 -17.07 13.14 9.27
C ASN A 187 -17.26 14.64 9.04
N PHE A 188 -17.15 15.10 7.79
CA PHE A 188 -17.22 16.51 7.45
C PHE A 188 -18.59 17.10 7.76
N THR A 189 -19.64 16.30 7.62
CA THR A 189 -21.01 16.70 7.90
C THR A 189 -21.64 15.84 8.99
N VAL A 190 -22.68 16.38 9.63
CA VAL A 190 -23.54 15.70 10.60
C VAL A 190 -24.98 15.78 10.12
N VAL A 191 -25.71 14.68 10.25
CA VAL A 191 -27.13 14.61 9.87
C VAL A 191 -28.00 14.72 11.12
N ASN A 192 -28.81 15.77 11.20
CA ASN A 192 -29.83 15.92 12.23
C ASN A 192 -31.13 15.21 11.79
N GLN A 193 -31.38 14.04 12.38
CA GLN A 193 -32.56 13.21 12.08
C GLN A 193 -33.89 13.87 12.46
N ALA A 194 -33.89 14.87 13.36
CA ALA A 194 -35.11 15.57 13.79
C ALA A 194 -35.50 16.74 12.87
N ALA A 195 -34.64 17.14 11.93
CA ALA A 195 -34.89 18.28 11.05
C ALA A 195 -35.64 17.86 9.78
N ILE A 196 -36.80 18.49 9.52
CA ILE A 196 -37.63 18.23 8.33
C ILE A 196 -37.05 18.90 7.07
N GLN A 197 -36.38 20.05 7.23
CA GLN A 197 -35.73 20.79 6.14
C GLN A 197 -34.24 20.96 6.45
N GLN A 198 -33.39 20.81 5.43
CA GLN A 198 -31.94 20.97 5.52
C GLN A 198 -31.27 20.20 6.69
N PRO A 199 -31.42 18.86 6.75
CA PRO A 199 -30.94 18.07 7.88
C PRO A 199 -29.41 18.00 8.02
N ILE A 200 -28.66 18.32 6.98
CA ILE A 200 -27.19 18.20 6.95
C ILE A 200 -26.55 19.50 7.41
N SER A 201 -25.63 19.44 8.37
CA SER A 201 -24.83 20.58 8.82
C SER A 201 -23.34 20.25 8.79
N LEU A 202 -22.50 21.27 8.66
CA LEU A 202 -21.06 21.14 8.86
C LEU A 202 -20.79 20.59 10.26
N ASN A 203 -19.84 19.67 10.38
CA ASN A 203 -19.43 19.17 11.67
C ASN A 203 -18.69 20.28 12.44
N LYS A 204 -19.28 20.70 13.56
CA LYS A 204 -18.79 21.81 14.37
C LYS A 204 -17.35 21.62 14.84
N ILE A 205 -16.86 20.38 14.95
CA ILE A 205 -15.48 20.08 15.38
C ILE A 205 -14.47 20.71 14.40
N PHE A 206 -14.86 20.89 13.13
CA PHE A 206 -14.03 21.56 12.12
C PHE A 206 -14.28 23.06 12.03
N CYS A 207 -14.97 23.67 13.00
CA CYS A 207 -15.16 25.12 13.08
C CYS A 207 -14.26 25.71 14.18
N HIS A 208 -13.92 27.01 14.05
CA HIS A 208 -13.11 27.69 15.05
C HIS A 208 -13.78 27.66 16.44
N GLY A 209 -13.11 27.06 17.42
CA GLY A 209 -13.64 26.92 18.79
C GLY A 209 -14.88 26.03 18.89
N GLU A 210 -15.07 25.10 17.95
CA GLU A 210 -16.21 24.17 17.87
C GLU A 210 -17.58 24.85 17.72
N LYS A 211 -17.59 26.06 17.13
CA LYS A 211 -18.82 26.83 16.89
C LYS A 211 -18.94 27.22 15.44
N ILE A 212 -20.07 26.90 14.83
CA ILE A 212 -20.35 27.16 13.41
C ILE A 212 -20.28 28.67 13.10
N GLU A 213 -20.70 29.51 14.04
CA GLU A 213 -20.66 30.98 13.94
C GLU A 213 -19.26 31.56 13.74
N ASN A 214 -18.21 30.85 14.18
CA ASN A 214 -16.83 31.28 14.03
C ASN A 214 -16.21 30.83 12.69
N GLY A 215 -16.97 30.13 11.85
CA GLY A 215 -16.53 29.68 10.53
C GLY A 215 -15.71 28.40 10.52
N PHE A 216 -15.57 27.83 9.32
CA PHE A 216 -14.84 26.60 9.05
C PHE A 216 -13.32 26.81 9.16
N ASN A 217 -12.64 25.87 9.83
CA ASN A 217 -11.20 25.81 9.99
C ASN A 217 -10.61 24.72 9.05
N PRO A 218 -10.22 25.08 7.82
CA PRO A 218 -9.72 24.12 6.84
C PRO A 218 -8.41 23.46 7.27
N SER A 219 -7.52 24.18 7.97
CA SER A 219 -6.25 23.63 8.43
C SER A 219 -6.45 22.50 9.43
N TYR A 220 -7.34 22.68 10.41
CA TYR A 220 -7.63 21.64 11.39
C TYR A 220 -8.28 20.41 10.74
N PHE A 221 -9.17 20.61 9.77
CA PHE A 221 -9.79 19.52 9.01
C PHE A 221 -8.74 18.70 8.24
N VAL A 222 -7.87 19.37 7.48
CA VAL A 222 -6.78 18.71 6.73
C VAL A 222 -5.84 17.95 7.66
N THR A 223 -5.44 18.55 8.78
CA THR A 223 -4.59 17.88 9.78
C THR A 223 -5.26 16.65 10.38
N SER A 224 -6.57 16.72 10.69
CA SER A 224 -7.33 15.58 11.22
C SER A 224 -7.40 14.42 10.22
N ILE A 225 -7.66 14.70 8.95
CA ILE A 225 -7.68 13.65 7.90
C ILE A 225 -6.29 13.05 7.69
N HIS A 226 -5.24 13.86 7.74
CA HIS A 226 -3.87 13.40 7.63
C HIS A 226 -3.50 12.47 8.80
N GLN A 227 -3.88 12.82 10.03
CA GLN A 227 -3.67 11.96 11.20
C GLN A 227 -4.33 10.59 11.02
N HIS A 228 -5.56 10.55 10.51
CA HIS A 228 -6.21 9.26 10.24
C HIS A 228 -5.50 8.47 9.14
N LEU A 229 -4.80 9.11 8.18
CA LEU A 229 -3.99 8.38 7.20
C LEU A 229 -2.77 7.73 7.87
N GLU A 230 -2.09 8.45 8.76
CA GLU A 230 -0.98 7.89 9.54
C GLU A 230 -1.44 6.72 10.43
N GLU A 231 -2.63 6.83 11.04
CA GLU A 231 -3.23 5.72 11.79
C GLU A 231 -3.57 4.51 10.90
N PHE A 232 -3.95 4.74 9.64
CA PHE A 232 -4.16 3.67 8.66
C PHE A 232 -2.84 2.98 8.29
N ILE A 233 -1.77 3.76 8.08
CA ILE A 233 -0.42 3.23 7.84
C ILE A 233 0.04 2.38 9.03
N GLU A 234 -0.29 2.79 10.25
CA GLU A 234 0.02 2.00 11.45
C GLU A 234 -0.77 0.67 11.50
N ILE A 235 -2.04 0.66 11.11
CA ILE A 235 -2.81 -0.58 10.96
C ILE A 235 -2.16 -1.51 9.92
N PHE A 236 -1.67 -0.95 8.81
CA PHE A 236 -0.97 -1.70 7.78
C PHE A 236 0.39 -2.24 8.25
N ASN A 237 1.15 -1.45 9.03
CA ASN A 237 2.37 -1.89 9.70
C ASN A 237 2.11 -3.12 10.59
N LEU A 238 1.05 -3.07 11.41
CA LEU A 238 0.66 -4.18 12.28
C LEU A 238 0.28 -5.43 11.48
N TYR A 239 -0.37 -5.29 10.32
CA TYR A 239 -0.64 -6.44 9.45
C TYR A 239 0.65 -7.11 8.98
N ILE A 240 1.62 -6.32 8.51
CA ILE A 240 2.91 -6.87 8.07
C ILE A 240 3.62 -7.53 9.25
N GLU A 241 3.67 -6.89 10.42
CA GLU A 241 4.40 -7.40 11.58
C GLU A 241 3.78 -8.67 12.18
N LEU A 242 2.46 -8.67 12.39
CA LEU A 242 1.74 -9.73 13.10
C LEU A 242 1.38 -10.92 12.20
N VAL A 243 1.35 -10.72 10.88
CA VAL A 243 0.95 -11.77 9.92
C VAL A 243 2.08 -12.09 8.95
N ILE A 244 2.49 -11.14 8.13
CA ILE A 244 3.43 -11.41 7.02
C ILE A 244 4.82 -11.78 7.54
N ASN A 245 5.33 -11.03 8.50
CA ASN A 245 6.65 -11.26 9.06
C ASN A 245 6.71 -12.54 9.92
N GLN A 246 5.57 -13.07 10.34
CA GLN A 246 5.51 -14.35 11.07
C GLN A 246 5.57 -15.57 10.14
N LEU A 247 5.40 -15.37 8.82
CA LEU A 247 5.50 -16.45 7.83
C LEU A 247 6.97 -16.86 7.65
N ILE A 248 7.30 -18.05 8.17
CA ILE A 248 8.62 -18.68 8.03
C ILE A 248 8.49 -19.81 6.99
N PRO A 249 9.30 -19.79 5.91
CA PRO A 249 9.26 -20.85 4.91
C PRO A 249 9.54 -22.22 5.53
N ALA A 250 8.77 -23.24 5.14
CA ALA A 250 9.02 -24.62 5.57
C ALA A 250 10.36 -25.16 5.04
N HIS A 251 10.82 -24.62 3.91
CA HIS A 251 12.08 -24.94 3.27
C HIS A 251 12.83 -23.67 2.88
N LYS A 252 14.16 -23.70 2.90
CA LYS A 252 14.98 -22.57 2.46
C LYS A 252 14.76 -22.34 0.97
N PHE A 253 14.40 -21.11 0.59
CA PHE A 253 14.27 -20.76 -0.82
C PHE A 253 15.65 -20.70 -1.50
N SER A 254 15.69 -21.12 -2.76
CA SER A 254 16.78 -20.87 -3.69
C SER A 254 16.26 -20.14 -4.94
N ILE A 255 17.00 -19.13 -5.38
CA ILE A 255 16.82 -18.45 -6.68
C ILE A 255 17.83 -18.99 -7.71
N GLU A 256 18.71 -19.92 -7.34
CA GLU A 256 19.81 -20.38 -8.19
C GLU A 256 19.30 -20.92 -9.54
N SER A 257 19.49 -20.11 -10.58
CA SER A 257 19.38 -20.48 -11.97
C SER A 257 20.71 -20.11 -12.64
N ASN A 258 21.04 -20.75 -13.77
CA ASN A 258 22.31 -20.49 -14.47
C ASN A 258 22.51 -19.03 -14.89
N GLU A 259 21.44 -18.23 -14.87
CA GLU A 259 21.43 -16.82 -15.28
C GLU A 259 21.29 -15.85 -14.09
N TRP A 260 21.01 -16.35 -12.87
CA TRP A 260 20.87 -15.51 -11.69
C TRP A 260 22.24 -15.13 -11.10
N ILE A 261 22.44 -13.83 -10.88
CA ILE A 261 23.62 -13.29 -10.22
C ILE A 261 23.19 -12.62 -8.93
N SER A 262 23.87 -12.96 -7.82
CA SER A 262 23.60 -12.33 -6.52
C SER A 262 23.75 -10.80 -6.63
N PRO A 263 22.77 -10.02 -6.14
CA PRO A 263 22.83 -8.57 -6.13
C PRO A 263 23.90 -8.07 -5.15
N ASP A 264 24.60 -7.01 -5.55
CA ASP A 264 25.49 -6.24 -4.68
C ASP A 264 24.68 -5.23 -3.83
N GLN A 265 23.58 -4.71 -4.38
CA GLN A 265 22.68 -3.73 -3.77
C GLN A 265 21.22 -4.06 -4.09
N ILE A 266 20.32 -3.79 -3.14
CA ILE A 266 18.88 -3.90 -3.34
C ILE A 266 18.21 -2.56 -3.10
N PHE A 267 17.33 -2.16 -4.03
CA PHE A 267 16.38 -1.07 -3.83
C PHE A 267 14.98 -1.66 -3.72
N SER A 268 14.43 -1.65 -2.51
CA SER A 268 13.14 -2.23 -2.20
C SER A 268 12.05 -1.16 -2.21
N PHE A 269 11.06 -1.35 -3.08
CA PHE A 269 9.76 -0.69 -3.00
C PHE A 269 8.77 -1.47 -2.14
N ASN A 270 9.18 -2.64 -1.62
CA ASN A 270 8.38 -3.41 -0.68
C ASN A 270 8.54 -2.86 0.72
N TYR A 271 7.42 -2.92 1.45
CA TYR A 271 7.40 -2.63 2.87
C TYR A 271 8.01 -3.75 3.69
N THR A 272 8.12 -4.96 3.15
CA THR A 272 8.67 -6.18 3.78
C THR A 272 10.16 -6.35 3.48
N ASN A 273 10.87 -7.13 4.31
CA ASN A 273 12.28 -7.47 4.12
C ASN A 273 12.48 -8.87 3.50
N THR A 274 11.59 -9.29 2.60
CA THR A 274 11.50 -10.65 2.05
C THR A 274 12.84 -11.19 1.54
N TYR A 275 13.58 -10.38 0.76
CA TYR A 275 14.85 -10.83 0.21
C TYR A 275 15.86 -11.15 1.32
N GLN A 276 16.07 -10.20 2.23
CA GLN A 276 17.01 -10.36 3.35
C GLN A 276 16.60 -11.53 4.24
N LYS A 277 15.30 -11.71 4.45
CA LYS A 277 14.75 -12.78 5.28
C LYS A 277 14.97 -14.18 4.68
N PHE A 278 14.83 -14.33 3.37
CA PHE A 278 14.80 -15.66 2.72
C PHE A 278 16.12 -16.06 2.06
N TYR A 279 16.95 -15.11 1.63
CA TYR A 279 18.13 -15.37 0.82
C TYR A 279 19.42 -14.98 1.52
N ASP A 280 19.66 -13.67 1.66
CA ASP A 280 20.89 -13.14 2.24
C ASP A 280 20.61 -11.91 3.11
N GLN A 281 20.79 -12.10 4.42
CA GLN A 281 20.59 -11.06 5.42
C GLN A 281 21.62 -9.93 5.34
N LEU A 282 22.78 -10.17 4.71
CA LEU A 282 23.90 -9.23 4.67
C LEU A 282 23.86 -8.31 3.45
N THR A 283 23.00 -8.58 2.46
CA THR A 283 22.88 -7.73 1.28
C THR A 283 22.38 -6.34 1.67
N GLU A 284 23.11 -5.31 1.24
CA GLU A 284 22.75 -3.90 1.44
C GLU A 284 21.41 -3.62 0.73
N THR A 285 20.45 -3.09 1.49
CA THR A 285 19.07 -2.90 1.01
C THR A 285 18.54 -1.54 1.48
N ASP A 286 18.22 -0.68 0.51
CA ASP A 286 17.55 0.60 0.73
C ASP A 286 16.04 0.45 0.53
N TYR A 287 15.24 0.88 1.51
CA TYR A 287 13.79 0.77 1.46
C TYR A 287 13.16 2.10 0.98
N LEU A 288 12.96 2.22 -0.33
CA LEU A 288 12.55 3.44 -1.01
C LEU A 288 11.15 3.95 -0.63
N HIS A 289 10.28 3.05 -0.20
CA HIS A 289 8.95 3.36 0.35
C HIS A 289 8.87 3.10 1.86
N GLY A 290 10.02 2.92 2.51
CA GLY A 290 10.11 2.56 3.92
C GLY A 290 9.74 1.12 4.19
N ARG A 291 9.89 0.72 5.46
CA ARG A 291 9.68 -0.65 5.91
C ARG A 291 8.87 -0.70 7.20
N PHE A 292 8.25 -1.86 7.41
CA PHE A 292 7.54 -2.18 8.65
C PHE A 292 8.51 -2.28 9.85
N GLY A 293 7.97 -2.13 11.07
CA GLY A 293 8.67 -2.34 12.33
C GLY A 293 8.21 -1.39 13.45
N GLU A 294 8.83 -1.49 14.64
CA GLU A 294 8.49 -0.65 15.80
C GLU A 294 8.64 0.86 15.54
N LYS A 295 9.65 1.23 14.75
CA LYS A 295 9.85 2.59 14.23
C LYS A 295 9.62 2.59 12.72
N GLN A 296 8.41 2.22 12.30
CA GLN A 296 8.08 2.18 10.88
C GLN A 296 8.26 3.56 10.23
N ASN A 297 8.72 3.54 8.97
CA ASN A 297 8.89 4.71 8.12
C ASN A 297 8.17 4.54 6.78
N ILE A 298 7.04 3.80 6.78
CA ILE A 298 6.26 3.47 5.59
C ILE A 298 5.72 4.75 4.93
N VAL A 299 5.89 4.79 3.61
CA VAL A 299 5.42 5.84 2.70
C VAL A 299 4.25 5.28 1.89
N LEU A 300 3.10 5.90 2.05
CA LEU A 300 1.84 5.46 1.47
C LEU A 300 0.95 6.69 1.20
N GLY A 301 1.41 7.50 0.24
CA GLY A 301 0.80 8.79 -0.12
C GLY A 301 0.74 8.99 -1.63
N VAL A 302 0.25 10.14 -2.06
CA VAL A 302 0.15 10.52 -3.47
C VAL A 302 1.48 11.08 -4.00
N SER A 303 1.69 11.08 -5.31
CA SER A 303 2.91 11.62 -5.93
C SER A 303 3.09 13.11 -5.63
N ASP A 304 2.04 13.92 -5.81
CA ASP A 304 2.07 15.37 -5.57
C ASP A 304 0.67 15.93 -5.27
N LEU A 305 0.60 17.19 -4.84
CA LEU A 305 -0.64 17.95 -4.70
C LEU A 305 -0.91 18.77 -5.96
N HIS A 306 -1.96 18.42 -6.70
CA HIS A 306 -2.34 19.20 -7.89
C HIS A 306 -3.19 20.45 -7.57
N ASN A 307 -3.78 20.53 -6.37
CA ASN A 307 -4.69 21.63 -6.01
C ASN A 307 -4.01 22.74 -5.18
N GLU A 308 -4.11 23.99 -5.66
CA GLU A 308 -3.55 25.17 -4.99
C GLU A 308 -4.12 25.44 -3.59
N SER A 309 -5.37 25.07 -3.30
CA SER A 309 -5.94 25.27 -1.95
C SER A 309 -5.24 24.37 -0.92
N LEU A 310 -4.95 23.11 -1.28
CA LEU A 310 -4.22 22.18 -0.44
C LEU A 310 -2.76 22.60 -0.25
N LYS A 311 -2.10 23.12 -1.30
CA LYS A 311 -0.74 23.69 -1.18
C LYS A 311 -0.71 24.90 -0.24
N LYS A 312 -1.68 25.81 -0.33
CA LYS A 312 -1.80 26.97 0.59
C LYS A 312 -2.00 26.53 2.05
N LEU A 313 -2.72 25.42 2.26
CA LEU A 313 -2.90 24.80 3.57
C LEU A 313 -1.70 23.94 4.01
N LYS A 314 -0.66 23.82 3.18
CA LYS A 314 0.52 22.98 3.42
C LYS A 314 0.14 21.52 3.71
N ALA A 315 -0.84 20.99 2.97
CA ALA A 315 -1.30 19.59 3.09
C ALA A 315 -0.28 18.56 2.55
N TYR A 316 1.02 18.90 2.55
CA TYR A 316 2.06 18.07 1.96
C TYR A 316 2.25 16.74 2.68
N GLY A 317 1.73 16.57 3.90
CA GLY A 317 1.72 15.28 4.60
C GLY A 317 1.11 14.11 3.81
N PHE A 318 0.24 14.40 2.84
CA PHE A 318 -0.31 13.37 1.94
C PHE A 318 0.63 12.95 0.82
N THR A 319 1.72 13.68 0.55
CA THR A 319 2.63 13.37 -0.55
C THR A 319 3.75 12.43 -0.12
N LYS A 320 4.18 11.54 -1.04
CA LYS A 320 5.28 10.61 -0.78
C LYS A 320 6.57 11.34 -0.41
N TYR A 321 6.91 12.43 -1.11
CA TYR A 321 8.15 13.15 -0.87
C TYR A 321 8.20 13.76 0.53
N HIS A 322 7.09 14.31 1.03
CA HIS A 322 7.05 14.88 2.38
C HIS A 322 7.12 13.78 3.43
N GLN A 323 6.41 12.66 3.22
CA GLN A 323 6.48 11.50 4.10
C GLN A 323 7.91 10.95 4.19
N LYS A 324 8.61 10.81 3.05
CA LYS A 324 10.02 10.39 3.01
C LYS A 324 10.93 11.29 3.85
N LEU A 325 10.80 12.61 3.67
CA LEU A 325 11.59 13.60 4.41
C LEU A 325 11.27 13.61 5.91
N LEU A 326 9.99 13.44 6.27
CA LEU A 326 9.55 13.48 7.67
C LEU A 326 9.93 12.20 8.43
N LYS A 327 9.84 11.05 7.77
CA LYS A 327 10.02 9.72 8.37
C LYS A 327 11.45 9.19 8.26
N ASP A 328 12.38 9.98 7.69
CA ASP A 328 13.76 9.56 7.44
C ASP A 328 13.80 8.23 6.66
N THR A 329 12.97 8.13 5.63
CA THR A 329 12.91 6.98 4.72
C THR A 329 14.10 7.02 3.78
N ASP A 330 14.67 5.87 3.42
CA ASP A 330 15.72 5.79 2.41
C ASP A 330 15.15 6.34 1.09
N TYR A 331 15.53 7.55 0.68
CA TYR A 331 15.06 8.13 -0.59
C TYR A 331 16.18 8.30 -1.60
N GLN A 332 17.42 8.04 -1.19
CA GLN A 332 18.60 8.03 -2.05
C GLN A 332 18.53 6.83 -3.01
N PHE A 333 18.91 7.07 -4.26
CA PHE A 333 18.85 6.05 -5.30
C PHE A 333 20.11 6.12 -6.17
N LEU A 334 20.00 5.99 -7.49
CA LEU A 334 21.15 5.90 -8.38
C LEU A 334 21.88 7.24 -8.55
N SER A 335 21.21 8.39 -8.38
CA SER A 335 21.89 9.69 -8.43
C SER A 335 22.84 9.93 -7.26
N GLU A 336 22.59 9.33 -6.09
CA GLU A 336 23.43 9.46 -4.89
C GLU A 336 24.33 8.24 -4.66
N ASN A 337 24.09 7.13 -5.35
CA ASN A 337 24.89 5.93 -5.21
C ASN A 337 26.30 6.10 -5.79
N TRP A 338 27.32 5.86 -4.95
CA TRP A 338 28.73 6.04 -5.32
C TRP A 338 29.14 5.25 -6.58
N HIS A 339 28.69 4.01 -6.73
CA HIS A 339 29.03 3.18 -7.89
C HIS A 339 28.39 3.73 -9.16
N ALA A 340 27.13 4.15 -9.09
CA ALA A 340 26.42 4.77 -10.20
C ALA A 340 27.07 6.11 -10.62
N ILE A 341 27.47 6.95 -9.66
CA ILE A 341 28.20 8.20 -9.90
C ILE A 341 29.55 7.93 -10.55
N ASN A 342 30.32 6.98 -10.01
CA ASN A 342 31.63 6.61 -10.53
C ASN A 342 31.53 6.09 -11.98
N LEU A 343 30.54 5.25 -12.24
CA LEU A 343 30.23 4.73 -13.58
C LEU A 343 29.88 5.86 -14.55
N LYS A 344 28.99 6.79 -14.18
CA LYS A 344 28.68 7.97 -15.02
C LYS A 344 29.93 8.80 -15.31
N SER A 345 30.75 9.07 -14.30
CA SER A 345 31.98 9.86 -14.45
C SER A 345 33.00 9.18 -15.38
N PHE A 346 33.16 7.86 -15.23
CA PHE A 346 34.02 7.07 -16.09
C PHE A 346 33.56 7.15 -17.55
N TRP A 347 32.29 6.84 -17.84
CA TRP A 347 31.77 6.85 -19.21
C TRP A 347 31.72 8.26 -19.82
N GLN A 348 31.53 9.31 -19.02
CA GLN A 348 31.67 10.68 -19.48
C GLN A 348 33.11 10.98 -19.93
N SER A 349 34.12 10.46 -19.22
CA SER A 349 35.52 10.58 -19.63
C SER A 349 35.80 9.85 -20.94
N VAL A 350 35.16 8.68 -21.15
CA VAL A 350 35.23 7.93 -22.41
C VAL A 350 34.63 8.72 -23.57
N LYS A 351 33.46 9.34 -23.37
CA LYS A 351 32.85 10.24 -24.37
C LYS A 351 33.77 11.41 -24.75
N ASN A 352 34.58 11.87 -23.79
CA ASN A 352 35.58 12.92 -23.98
C ASN A 352 36.91 12.42 -24.58
N GLY A 353 36.99 11.18 -25.06
CA GLY A 353 38.13 10.64 -25.77
C GLY A 353 39.12 9.83 -24.92
N LYS A 354 38.77 9.46 -23.68
CA LYS A 354 39.59 8.54 -22.87
C LYS A 354 39.63 7.16 -23.54
N ALA A 355 40.84 6.67 -23.83
CA ALA A 355 41.05 5.28 -24.25
C ALA A 355 40.80 4.31 -23.09
N ILE A 356 40.18 3.18 -23.39
CA ILE A 356 39.79 2.17 -22.38
C ILE A 356 40.19 0.77 -22.84
N THR A 357 40.52 -0.08 -21.86
CA THR A 357 40.79 -1.51 -22.05
C THR A 357 39.48 -2.32 -21.98
N LEU A 358 39.57 -3.63 -22.21
CA LEU A 358 38.44 -4.54 -21.98
C LEU A 358 38.12 -4.67 -20.48
N GLU A 359 39.14 -4.77 -19.65
CA GLU A 359 39.02 -4.82 -18.19
C GLU A 359 38.32 -3.57 -17.63
N ASP A 360 38.65 -2.39 -18.17
CA ASP A 360 37.95 -1.16 -17.83
C ASP A 360 36.44 -1.24 -18.09
N LYS A 361 36.02 -1.90 -19.19
CA LYS A 361 34.59 -2.07 -19.48
C LYS A 361 33.91 -3.02 -18.51
N GLU A 362 34.59 -4.10 -18.14
CA GLU A 362 34.05 -5.12 -17.23
C GLU A 362 33.86 -4.60 -15.80
N ILE A 363 34.78 -3.74 -15.34
CA ILE A 363 34.69 -3.12 -14.01
C ILE A 363 33.61 -2.03 -13.98
N HIS A 364 33.43 -1.28 -15.07
CA HIS A 364 32.46 -0.18 -15.15
C HIS A 364 31.16 -0.59 -15.85
N GLN A 365 30.64 -1.78 -15.51
CA GLN A 365 29.33 -2.27 -15.94
C GLN A 365 28.32 -2.30 -14.79
N MET A 366 27.06 -2.11 -15.13
CA MET A 366 25.95 -2.17 -14.17
C MET A 366 24.77 -2.96 -14.74
N ASN A 367 24.38 -4.02 -14.05
CA ASN A 367 23.20 -4.81 -14.38
C ASN A 367 22.10 -4.49 -13.37
N ILE A 368 20.92 -4.13 -13.85
CA ILE A 368 19.75 -3.81 -13.05
C ILE A 368 18.67 -4.84 -13.35
N TYR A 369 18.24 -5.55 -12.32
CA TYR A 369 17.17 -6.52 -12.38
C TYR A 369 15.95 -5.93 -11.68
N ILE A 370 14.81 -5.86 -12.37
CA ILE A 370 13.56 -5.31 -11.82
C ILE A 370 12.58 -6.46 -11.66
N TRP A 371 12.23 -6.81 -10.43
CA TRP A 371 11.34 -7.92 -10.13
C TRP A 371 10.11 -7.46 -9.34
N GLY A 372 8.94 -7.57 -9.97
CA GLY A 372 7.67 -7.37 -9.30
C GLY A 372 7.34 -5.91 -8.98
N HIS A 373 8.11 -4.97 -9.51
CA HIS A 373 7.79 -3.55 -9.53
C HIS A 373 6.80 -3.25 -10.66
N SER A 374 5.86 -2.32 -10.46
CA SER A 374 4.82 -1.96 -11.44
C SER A 374 5.31 -1.08 -12.59
N LEU A 375 6.46 -0.43 -12.40
CA LEU A 375 7.02 0.59 -13.30
C LEU A 375 6.04 1.74 -13.55
N ASP A 376 5.21 2.07 -12.56
CA ASP A 376 4.17 3.08 -12.66
C ASP A 376 4.70 4.52 -12.52
N THR A 377 3.90 5.47 -13.02
CA THR A 377 4.09 6.91 -12.87
C THR A 377 4.29 7.38 -11.42
N SER A 378 3.75 6.65 -10.44
CA SER A 378 3.97 6.90 -9.01
C SER A 378 5.44 6.95 -8.61
N ASP A 379 6.30 6.27 -9.37
CA ASP A 379 7.74 6.11 -9.14
C ASP A 379 8.56 6.58 -10.34
N GLU A 380 8.01 7.51 -11.15
CA GLU A 380 8.63 7.97 -12.39
C GLU A 380 10.03 8.55 -12.19
N THR A 381 10.32 9.16 -11.04
CA THR A 381 11.62 9.75 -10.73
C THR A 381 12.71 8.68 -10.75
N TYR A 382 12.49 7.57 -10.05
CA TYR A 382 13.44 6.46 -9.98
C TYR A 382 13.60 5.77 -11.34
N ILE A 383 12.49 5.61 -12.07
CA ILE A 383 12.51 5.05 -13.42
C ILE A 383 13.33 5.95 -14.35
N ASN A 384 13.11 7.26 -14.31
CA ASN A 384 13.88 8.21 -15.11
C ASN A 384 15.38 8.19 -14.76
N GLU A 385 15.75 7.98 -13.50
CA GLU A 385 17.16 7.80 -13.10
C GLU A 385 17.79 6.55 -13.73
N ILE A 386 17.13 5.39 -13.68
CA ILE A 386 17.61 4.13 -14.33
C ILE A 386 17.84 4.36 -15.82
N PHE A 387 16.87 4.99 -16.48
CA PHE A 387 16.94 5.21 -17.92
C PHE A 387 17.64 6.51 -18.30
N SER A 388 18.28 7.21 -17.36
CA SER A 388 19.16 8.36 -17.64
C SER A 388 20.54 7.93 -18.15
N PHE A 389 20.89 6.66 -17.93
CA PHE A 389 22.07 6.02 -18.48
C PHE A 389 21.87 5.69 -19.97
N ASN A 390 22.92 5.22 -20.65
CA ASN A 390 22.87 4.77 -22.06
C ASN A 390 22.07 5.71 -22.98
N THR A 391 22.54 6.95 -23.11
CA THR A 391 21.90 7.94 -24.00
C THR A 391 22.37 7.74 -25.44
N GLU A 392 23.39 8.48 -25.87
CA GLU A 392 23.94 8.38 -27.23
C GLU A 392 24.97 7.26 -27.39
N VAL A 393 25.58 6.85 -26.28
CA VAL A 393 26.61 5.81 -26.23
C VAL A 393 26.25 4.75 -25.19
N ASP A 394 26.77 3.55 -25.41
CA ASP A 394 26.62 2.43 -24.48
C ASP A 394 27.53 2.62 -23.26
N GLU A 395 26.94 2.91 -22.10
CA GLU A 395 27.59 3.07 -20.80
C GLU A 395 27.66 1.74 -20.02
N GLN A 396 27.51 0.60 -20.71
CA GLN A 396 27.50 -0.76 -20.14
C GLN A 396 26.46 -0.95 -19.03
N VAL A 397 25.33 -0.24 -19.13
CA VAL A 397 24.17 -0.48 -18.25
C VAL A 397 23.21 -1.44 -18.94
N ARG A 398 22.77 -2.49 -18.25
CA ARG A 398 21.78 -3.45 -18.75
C ARG A 398 20.62 -3.55 -17.78
N VAL A 399 19.40 -3.55 -18.29
CA VAL A 399 18.17 -3.63 -17.50
C VAL A 399 17.40 -4.87 -17.94
N ILE A 400 17.08 -5.74 -16.99
CA ILE A 400 16.18 -6.88 -17.18
C ILE A 400 14.96 -6.66 -16.30
N VAL A 401 13.78 -6.66 -16.93
CA VAL A 401 12.49 -6.54 -16.24
C VAL A 401 11.82 -7.91 -16.24
N TYR A 402 11.55 -8.45 -15.06
CA TYR A 402 10.86 -9.71 -14.90
C TYR A 402 9.33 -9.53 -14.91
N TYR A 403 8.63 -10.40 -15.65
CA TYR A 403 7.16 -10.44 -15.70
C TYR A 403 6.61 -11.84 -15.40
N PHE A 404 5.45 -11.91 -14.74
CA PHE A 404 4.86 -13.19 -14.35
C PHE A 404 4.00 -13.83 -15.44
N ASP A 405 3.31 -13.03 -16.26
CA ASP A 405 2.51 -13.50 -17.38
C ASP A 405 2.52 -12.50 -18.56
N THR A 406 1.83 -12.86 -19.65
CA THR A 406 1.76 -12.02 -20.85
C THR A 406 1.05 -10.69 -20.62
N GLN A 407 0.05 -10.63 -19.73
CA GLN A 407 -0.66 -9.40 -19.42
C GLN A 407 0.23 -8.44 -18.63
N ALA A 408 0.95 -8.95 -17.63
CA ALA A 408 1.92 -8.20 -16.85
C ALA A 408 3.04 -7.63 -17.74
N ASN A 409 3.54 -8.42 -18.69
CA ASN A 409 4.53 -7.94 -19.66
C ASN A 409 3.98 -6.75 -20.47
N PHE A 410 2.73 -6.85 -20.94
CA PHE A 410 2.07 -5.76 -21.66
C PHE A 410 1.94 -4.51 -20.79
N ASP A 411 1.47 -4.65 -19.54
CA ASP A 411 1.24 -3.53 -18.62
C ASP A 411 2.57 -2.83 -18.27
N LEU A 412 3.62 -3.59 -17.97
CA LEU A 412 4.96 -3.06 -17.65
C LEU A 412 5.54 -2.28 -18.84
N LEU A 413 5.41 -2.81 -20.06
CA LEU A 413 5.88 -2.14 -21.27
C LEU A 413 5.06 -0.87 -21.56
N ALA A 414 3.74 -0.92 -21.38
CA ALA A 414 2.87 0.25 -21.55
C ALA A 414 3.23 1.38 -20.59
N ASN A 415 3.47 1.06 -19.31
CA ASN A 415 3.90 2.02 -18.30
C ASN A 415 5.27 2.65 -18.64
N LEU A 416 6.25 1.85 -19.05
CA LEU A 416 7.55 2.40 -19.47
C LEU A 416 7.42 3.30 -20.70
N ILE A 417 6.61 2.95 -21.70
CA ILE A 417 6.36 3.81 -22.86
C ILE A 417 5.68 5.12 -22.43
N HIS A 418 4.76 5.07 -21.47
CA HIS A 418 4.09 6.26 -20.95
C HIS A 418 5.09 7.25 -20.33
N ILE A 419 5.98 6.75 -19.48
CA ILE A 419 6.98 7.54 -18.74
C ILE A 419 8.10 8.01 -19.69
N LEU A 420 8.77 7.08 -20.37
CA LEU A 420 10.00 7.32 -21.13
C LEU A 420 9.79 7.76 -22.58
N LYS A 421 8.56 7.65 -23.07
CA LYS A 421 8.16 7.82 -24.47
C LYS A 421 8.69 6.71 -25.38
N LYS A 422 7.98 6.50 -26.49
CA LYS A 422 8.21 5.43 -27.46
C LYS A 422 9.67 5.34 -27.92
N ASP A 423 10.23 6.46 -28.39
CA ASP A 423 11.53 6.46 -29.07
C ASP A 423 12.67 5.98 -28.16
N LYS A 424 12.59 6.31 -26.86
CA LYS A 424 13.58 5.91 -25.86
C LYS A 424 13.51 4.42 -25.56
N VAL A 425 12.30 3.89 -25.31
CA VAL A 425 12.09 2.46 -25.06
C VAL A 425 12.53 1.62 -26.25
N GLU A 426 12.14 2.04 -27.47
CA GLU A 426 12.49 1.34 -28.71
C GLU A 426 14.01 1.31 -28.94
N LEU A 427 14.72 2.42 -28.66
CA LEU A 427 16.18 2.47 -28.72
C LEU A 427 16.83 1.46 -27.77
N TRP A 428 16.41 1.47 -26.50
CA TRP A 428 16.96 0.59 -25.47
C TRP A 428 16.75 -0.89 -25.78
N MET A 429 15.57 -1.26 -26.28
CA MET A 429 15.29 -2.64 -26.69
C MET A 429 16.09 -3.04 -27.94
N LYS A 430 16.16 -2.19 -28.97
CA LYS A 430 16.94 -2.46 -30.20
C LYS A 430 18.43 -2.66 -29.94
N LYS A 431 18.97 -1.93 -28.96
CA LYS A 431 20.38 -2.04 -28.55
C LYS A 431 20.64 -3.20 -27.58
N GLY A 432 19.59 -3.90 -27.13
CA GLY A 432 19.69 -4.95 -26.12
C GLY A 432 20.04 -4.45 -24.72
N TRP A 433 19.87 -3.15 -24.46
CA TRP A 433 20.08 -2.52 -23.15
C TRP A 433 18.93 -2.80 -22.19
N LEU A 434 17.71 -2.98 -22.73
CA LEU A 434 16.51 -3.36 -21.99
C LEU A 434 15.99 -4.71 -22.52
N LYS A 435 15.71 -5.64 -21.61
CA LYS A 435 15.05 -6.92 -21.91
C LYS A 435 13.91 -7.18 -20.94
N PHE A 436 12.93 -7.93 -21.42
CA PHE A 436 11.84 -8.46 -20.62
C PHE A 436 11.96 -9.98 -20.59
N GLU A 437 11.98 -10.55 -19.39
CA GLU A 437 12.15 -11.99 -19.19
C GLU A 437 11.09 -12.52 -18.22
N PRO A 438 10.66 -13.78 -18.36
CA PRO A 438 9.71 -14.37 -17.41
C PRO A 438 10.33 -14.45 -16.02
N ASN A 439 9.51 -14.29 -14.98
CA ASN A 439 9.95 -14.48 -13.60
C ASN A 439 10.61 -15.85 -13.40
N PRO A 440 11.67 -15.95 -12.57
CA PRO A 440 12.11 -17.23 -12.04
C PRO A 440 10.94 -17.93 -11.35
N ASP A 441 10.66 -19.17 -11.74
CA ASP A 441 9.58 -19.97 -11.15
C ASP A 441 10.02 -20.50 -9.78
N ILE A 442 9.87 -19.68 -8.74
CA ILE A 442 10.26 -19.99 -7.37
C ILE A 442 9.60 -21.29 -6.88
N ALA A 443 8.34 -21.54 -7.24
CA ALA A 443 7.65 -22.76 -6.83
C ALA A 443 8.37 -24.00 -7.41
N LYS A 444 8.60 -24.00 -8.73
CA LYS A 444 9.32 -25.08 -9.41
C LYS A 444 10.76 -25.22 -8.93
N LEU A 445 11.49 -24.11 -8.74
CA LEU A 445 12.87 -24.11 -8.25
C LEU A 445 13.00 -24.73 -6.86
N ASN A 446 11.94 -24.67 -6.06
CA ASN A 446 11.92 -25.17 -4.69
C ASN A 446 11.09 -26.45 -4.52
N ASN A 447 10.79 -27.16 -5.62
CA ASN A 447 9.99 -28.41 -5.65
C ASN A 447 8.61 -28.29 -4.96
N ILE A 448 8.05 -27.09 -4.96
CA ILE A 448 6.68 -26.82 -4.55
C ILE A 448 5.83 -27.17 -5.79
N GLU A 449 4.95 -28.18 -5.71
CA GLU A 449 4.22 -28.69 -6.89
C GLU A 449 3.63 -27.56 -7.76
N PRO A 450 3.66 -27.69 -9.10
CA PRO A 450 3.44 -26.57 -10.01
C PRO A 450 2.07 -25.94 -9.80
N VAL A 451 2.05 -24.63 -9.60
CA VAL A 451 0.83 -23.84 -9.58
C VAL A 451 0.53 -23.45 -11.03
N GLU A 452 -0.41 -24.14 -11.67
CA GLU A 452 -1.23 -23.45 -12.66
C GLU A 452 -1.94 -22.32 -11.91
N LEU A 453 -1.36 -21.11 -11.97
CA LEU A 453 -2.09 -19.91 -11.57
C LEU A 453 -3.37 -19.92 -12.40
N PRO A 454 -4.55 -19.82 -11.76
CA PRO A 454 -5.79 -19.81 -12.52
C PRO A 454 -5.72 -18.67 -13.53
N LYS A 455 -5.72 -19.02 -14.82
CA LYS A 455 -6.11 -18.10 -15.88
C LYS A 455 -7.41 -17.46 -15.39
N LEU A 456 -7.43 -16.14 -15.26
CA LEU A 456 -8.67 -15.39 -15.04
C LEU A 456 -9.62 -15.83 -16.15
N ALA A 457 -10.55 -16.72 -15.81
CA ALA A 457 -11.63 -17.07 -16.70
C ALA A 457 -12.52 -15.83 -16.76
N GLU A 458 -12.69 -15.34 -17.97
CA GLU A 458 -13.66 -14.34 -18.35
C GLU A 458 -15.01 -14.58 -17.65
N ALA A 459 -15.51 -13.55 -16.97
CA ALA A 459 -16.93 -13.29 -16.76
C ALA A 459 -17.13 -11.78 -16.56
#